data_AF-A0A8J3KKQ1-F1
#
_entry.id   AF-A0A8J3KKQ1-F1
#
_cell.length_a   1.000
_cell.length_b   1.000
_cell.length_c   1.000
_cell.angle_alpha   90.00
_cell.angle_beta   90.00
_cell.angle_gamma   90.00
#
_symmetry.space_group_name_H-M   'P 1'
#
loop_
_entity.id
_entity.type
_entity.pdbx_description
1 polymer ?
#
loop_
_entity_poly.entity_id
_entity_poly.type
_entity_poly.pdbx_seq_one_letter_code
_entity_poly.pdbx_strand_id
1 'polypeptide(L)'
;MHADCDWDNWLADDQTVTALLDFERARFGVPADDWVLLAVTSGPHIALILDIIAEQTAGSPETIRAECELRDAAFIAQDLRHALELPDLPPWTARRVGDLEELVTGRRWWRPAP
;
A
#
# COMPACT_ATOMS: atom_id res chain seq x y z
N MET A 1 -4.21 -11.01 8.80
CA MET A 1 -3.77 -10.10 7.72
C MET A 1 -2.97 -10.92 6.73
N HIS A 2 -3.18 -10.70 5.43
CA HIS A 2 -2.32 -11.24 4.36
C HIS A 2 -0.90 -10.67 4.47
N ALA A 3 -0.85 -9.38 4.73
CA ALA A 3 0.28 -8.51 4.96
C ALA A 3 1.29 -8.42 3.80
N ASP A 4 0.83 -8.82 2.62
CA ASP A 4 1.43 -8.57 1.30
C ASP A 4 0.34 -8.43 0.23
N CYS A 5 -0.69 -7.63 0.52
CA CYS A 5 -1.94 -7.59 -0.25
C CYS A 5 -1.86 -6.57 -1.40
N ASP A 6 -0.91 -6.72 -2.32
CA ASP A 6 -0.90 -5.95 -3.57
C ASP A 6 -1.73 -6.64 -4.67
N TRP A 7 -1.99 -5.95 -5.79
CA TRP A 7 -2.79 -6.49 -6.90
C TRP A 7 -2.17 -7.68 -7.62
N ASP A 8 -0.84 -7.86 -7.58
CA ASP A 8 -0.17 -8.98 -8.26
C ASP A 8 -0.51 -10.33 -7.58
N ASN A 9 -0.96 -10.28 -6.33
CA ASN A 9 -1.40 -11.44 -5.56
C ASN A 9 -2.88 -11.82 -5.76
N TRP A 10 -3.65 -11.07 -6.56
CA TRP A 10 -5.08 -11.34 -6.79
C TRP A 10 -5.28 -12.01 -8.15
N LEU A 11 -5.91 -13.19 -8.15
CA LEU A 11 -6.39 -13.81 -9.37
C LEU A 11 -7.85 -13.43 -9.60
N ALA A 12 -8.16 -12.99 -10.81
CA ALA A 12 -9.51 -12.70 -11.24
C ALA A 12 -9.85 -13.48 -12.50
N ASP A 13 -11.11 -13.92 -12.59
CA ASP A 13 -11.75 -14.37 -13.82
C ASP A 13 -12.83 -13.35 -14.17
N ASP A 14 -12.64 -12.64 -15.29
CA ASP A 14 -13.42 -11.46 -15.68
C ASP A 14 -13.51 -10.41 -14.57
N GLN A 15 -14.71 -10.17 -14.01
CA GLN A 15 -14.94 -9.20 -12.93
C GLN A 15 -14.96 -9.83 -11.53
N THR A 16 -14.60 -11.11 -11.41
CA THR A 16 -14.69 -11.85 -10.15
C THR A 16 -13.31 -12.24 -9.66
N VAL A 17 -12.95 -11.81 -8.45
CA VAL A 17 -11.78 -12.33 -7.75
C VAL A 17 -12.02 -13.81 -7.42
N THR A 18 -11.12 -14.68 -7.86
CA THR A 18 -11.22 -16.15 -7.68
C THR A 18 -10.24 -16.67 -6.65
N ALA A 19 -9.09 -16.03 -6.45
CA ALA A 19 -8.13 -16.42 -5.44
C ALA A 19 -7.24 -15.24 -4.99
N LEU A 20 -6.69 -15.38 -3.78
CA LEU A 20 -5.61 -14.56 -3.23
C LEU A 20 -4.40 -15.47 -3.02
N LEU A 21 -3.22 -15.04 -3.45
CA LEU A 21 -1.97 -15.78 -3.43
C LEU A 21 -0.97 -15.16 -2.45
N ASP A 22 0.09 -15.91 -2.12
CA ASP A 22 1.28 -15.44 -1.39
C ASP A 22 1.08 -15.05 0.09
N PHE A 23 0.65 -16.03 0.90
CA PHE A 23 0.45 -15.88 2.34
C PHE A 23 1.76 -15.97 3.17
N GLU A 24 2.95 -15.90 2.57
CA GLU A 24 4.22 -16.11 3.29
C GLU A 24 4.45 -15.09 4.41
N ARG A 25 3.85 -13.90 4.29
CA ARG A 25 3.96 -12.81 5.26
C ARG A 25 2.76 -12.68 6.20
N ALA A 26 1.80 -13.61 6.08
CA ALA A 26 0.56 -13.58 6.84
C ALA A 26 0.81 -13.64 8.34
N ARG A 27 0.15 -12.74 9.06
CA ARG A 27 0.32 -12.57 10.51
C ARG A 27 -0.91 -11.97 11.17
N PHE A 28 -0.96 -12.09 12.50
CA PHE A 28 -1.86 -11.26 13.30
C PHE A 28 -1.41 -9.80 13.22
N GLY A 29 -2.37 -8.92 12.99
CA GLY A 29 -2.17 -7.51 12.71
C GLY A 29 -3.51 -6.81 12.61
N VAL A 30 -3.53 -5.64 12.01
CA VAL A 30 -4.75 -4.83 11.87
C VAL A 30 -5.12 -4.67 10.40
N PRO A 31 -6.42 -4.55 10.05
CA PRO A 31 -6.92 -4.54 8.68
C PRO A 31 -6.15 -3.65 7.68
N ALA A 32 -5.71 -2.47 8.13
CA ALA A 32 -4.94 -1.54 7.32
C ALA A 32 -3.56 -2.06 6.86
N ASP A 33 -3.03 -3.14 7.45
CA ASP A 33 -1.81 -3.81 7.00
C ASP A 33 -1.99 -4.49 5.62
N ASP A 34 -3.23 -4.79 5.21
CA ASP A 34 -3.56 -5.26 3.86
C ASP A 34 -3.99 -4.10 2.96
N TRP A 35 -4.82 -3.19 3.47
CA TRP A 35 -5.41 -2.09 2.69
C TRP A 35 -4.38 -1.13 2.11
N VAL A 36 -3.27 -0.92 2.80
CA VAL A 36 -2.22 0.00 2.33
C VAL A 36 -1.66 -0.43 0.98
N LEU A 37 -1.37 -1.72 0.80
CA LEU A 37 -0.81 -2.24 -0.46
C LEU A 37 -1.87 -2.23 -1.57
N LEU A 38 -3.10 -2.62 -1.27
CA LEU A 38 -4.25 -2.46 -2.18
C LEU A 38 -4.38 -1.01 -2.66
N ALA A 39 -4.35 -0.04 -1.75
CA ALA A 39 -4.52 1.37 -2.06
C ALA A 39 -3.36 1.92 -2.91
N VAL A 40 -2.10 1.79 -2.46
CA VAL A 40 -0.95 2.41 -3.14
C VAL A 40 -0.64 1.77 -4.50
N THR A 41 -0.90 0.47 -4.65
CA THR A 41 -0.67 -0.22 -5.94
C THR A 41 -1.80 0.02 -6.95
N SER A 42 -2.90 0.66 -6.53
CA SER A 42 -4.00 1.07 -7.41
C SER A 42 -3.70 2.34 -8.23
N GLY A 43 -2.58 3.01 -7.96
CA GLY A 43 -2.13 4.20 -8.70
C GLY A 43 -3.21 5.29 -8.75
N PRO A 44 -3.71 5.68 -9.94
CA PRO A 44 -4.72 6.74 -10.07
C PRO A 44 -6.09 6.37 -9.44
N HIS A 45 -6.33 5.11 -9.11
CA HIS A 45 -7.59 4.63 -8.53
C HIS A 45 -7.59 4.60 -7.01
N ILE A 46 -6.58 5.16 -6.35
CA ILE A 46 -6.44 5.13 -4.89
C ILE A 46 -7.69 5.65 -4.15
N ALA A 47 -8.29 6.75 -4.62
CA ALA A 47 -9.50 7.31 -4.02
C ALA A 47 -10.69 6.34 -4.10
N LEU A 48 -10.91 5.73 -5.27
CA LEU A 48 -11.96 4.74 -5.46
C LEU A 48 -11.80 3.52 -4.54
N ILE A 49 -10.56 3.05 -4.38
CA ILE A 49 -10.28 1.91 -3.49
C ILE A 49 -10.50 2.26 -2.03
N LEU A 50 -10.12 3.47 -1.60
CA LEU A 50 -10.40 3.95 -0.25
C LEU A 50 -11.91 4.04 0.02
N ASP A 51 -12.70 4.51 -0.95
CA ASP A 51 -14.16 4.56 -0.85
C ASP A 51 -14.77 3.16 -0.72
N ILE A 52 -14.31 2.19 -1.53
CA ILE A 52 -14.76 0.80 -1.45
C ILE A 52 -14.41 0.18 -0.09
N ILE A 53 -13.19 0.38 0.40
CA ILE A 53 -12.78 -0.15 1.72
C ILE A 53 -13.64 0.49 2.82
N ALA A 54 -13.90 1.80 2.74
CA ALA A 54 -14.74 2.51 3.70
C ALA A 54 -16.16 1.94 3.74
N GLU A 55 -16.78 1.73 2.58
CA GLU A 55 -18.10 1.13 2.45
C GLU A 55 -18.15 -0.28 3.07
N GLN A 56 -17.16 -1.12 2.78
CA GLN A 56 -17.13 -2.51 3.25
C GLN A 56 -16.77 -2.67 4.74
N THR A 57 -16.19 -1.64 5.36
CA THR A 57 -15.66 -1.71 6.74
C THR A 57 -16.38 -0.79 7.72
N ALA A 58 -17.41 -0.06 7.25
CA ALA A 58 -18.10 0.99 8.01
C ALA A 58 -17.16 2.06 8.58
N GLY A 59 -16.02 2.28 7.92
CA GLY A 59 -15.07 3.35 8.22
C GLY A 59 -15.35 4.63 7.43
N SER A 60 -14.60 5.70 7.71
CA SER A 60 -14.55 6.87 6.81
C SER A 60 -13.34 6.75 5.87
N PRO A 61 -13.46 7.19 4.60
CA PRO A 61 -12.32 7.23 3.69
C PRO A 61 -11.12 7.99 4.25
N GLU A 62 -11.35 9.07 5.00
CA GLU A 62 -10.27 9.87 5.62
C GLU A 62 -9.51 9.08 6.68
N THR A 63 -10.22 8.28 7.49
CA THR A 63 -9.61 7.47 8.55
C THR A 63 -8.77 6.35 7.93
N ILE A 64 -9.33 5.63 6.95
CA ILE A 64 -8.64 4.56 6.24
C ILE A 64 -7.41 5.09 5.51
N ARG A 65 -7.53 6.23 4.82
CA ARG A 65 -6.41 6.88 4.16
C ARG A 65 -5.31 7.24 5.15
N ALA A 66 -5.65 7.86 6.28
CA ALA A 66 -4.66 8.22 7.30
C ALA A 66 -3.93 6.99 7.87
N GLU A 67 -4.67 5.90 8.09
CA GLU A 67 -4.09 4.63 8.54
C GLU A 67 -3.16 4.01 7.48
N CYS A 68 -3.54 4.04 6.21
CA CYS A 68 -2.73 3.50 5.13
C CYS A 68 -1.50 4.36 4.85
N GLU A 69 -1.63 5.68 4.85
CA GLU A 69 -0.53 6.64 4.67
C GLU A 69 0.54 6.47 5.75
N LEU A 70 0.15 6.27 7.01
CA LEU A 70 1.10 5.98 8.09
C LEU A 70 1.87 4.67 7.87
N ARG A 71 1.20 3.63 7.35
CA ARG A 71 1.82 2.32 7.08
C ARG A 71 2.75 2.36 5.89
N ASP A 72 2.37 3.06 4.83
CA ASP A 72 3.20 3.29 3.66
C ASP A 72 4.48 4.04 4.06
N ALA A 73 4.35 5.09 4.87
CA ALA A 73 5.49 5.80 5.45
C ALA A 73 6.41 4.87 6.26
N ALA A 74 5.82 4.01 7.11
CA ALA A 74 6.58 3.06 7.91
C ALA A 74 7.31 2.03 7.04
N PHE A 75 6.68 1.51 5.99
CA PHE A 75 7.31 0.57 5.05
C PHE A 75 8.44 1.21 4.27
N ILE A 76 8.23 2.40 3.71
CA ILE A 76 9.29 3.12 2.97
C ILE A 76 10.47 3.42 3.90
N ALA A 77 10.22 3.87 5.13
CA ALA A 77 11.28 4.12 6.11
C ALA A 77 12.03 2.84 6.50
N GLN A 78 11.32 1.72 6.67
CA GLN A 78 11.93 0.42 6.97
C GLN A 78 12.80 -0.07 5.81
N ASP A 79 12.30 0.00 4.57
CA ASP A 79 13.05 -0.39 3.36
C ASP A 79 14.32 0.45 3.21
N LEU A 80 14.22 1.78 3.37
CA LEU A 80 15.38 2.68 3.31
C LEU A 80 16.38 2.40 4.43
N ARG A 81 15.93 2.18 5.67
CA ARG A 81 16.81 1.78 6.77
C ARG A 81 17.55 0.49 6.44
N HIS A 82 16.83 -0.52 5.95
CA HIS A 82 17.44 -1.80 5.57
C HIS A 82 18.46 -1.63 4.45
N ALA A 83 18.16 -0.83 3.42
CA ALA A 83 19.11 -0.54 2.34
C ALA A 83 20.41 0.08 2.84
N LEU A 84 20.34 0.97 3.84
CA LEU A 84 21.50 1.64 4.43
C LEU A 84 22.36 0.71 5.31
N GLU A 85 21.82 -0.42 5.75
CA GLU A 85 22.55 -1.44 6.51
C GLU A 85 23.32 -2.42 5.60
N LEU A 86 23.05 -2.41 4.28
CA LEU A 86 23.70 -3.28 3.31
C LEU A 86 25.07 -2.73 2.86
N PRO A 87 26.03 -3.60 2.51
CA PRO A 87 27.35 -3.17 2.04
C PRO A 87 27.30 -2.33 0.75
N ASP A 88 26.37 -2.67 -0.15
CA ASP A 88 26.11 -1.96 -1.39
C ASP A 88 24.63 -1.55 -1.44
N LEU A 89 24.36 -0.36 -1.98
CA LEU A 89 22.99 0.13 -2.11
C LEU A 89 22.22 -0.68 -3.16
N PRO A 90 21.07 -1.27 -2.80
CA PRO A 90 20.24 -1.96 -3.76
C PRO A 90 19.70 -1.03 -4.87
N PRO A 91 19.50 -1.54 -6.10
CA PRO A 91 18.96 -0.74 -7.20
C PRO A 91 17.56 -0.14 -6.91
N TRP A 92 16.76 -0.80 -6.07
CA TRP A 92 15.42 -0.33 -5.69
C TRP A 92 15.44 0.87 -4.72
N THR A 93 16.58 1.21 -4.11
CA THR A 93 16.68 2.32 -3.15
C THR A 93 16.29 3.66 -3.77
N ALA A 94 16.72 3.93 -5.01
CA ALA A 94 16.36 5.18 -5.70
C ALA A 94 14.84 5.34 -5.87
N ARG A 95 14.14 4.23 -6.18
CA ARG A 95 12.68 4.21 -6.25
C ARG A 95 12.05 4.54 -4.90
N ARG A 96 12.56 3.96 -3.80
CA ARG A 96 12.06 4.23 -2.44
C ARG A 96 12.29 5.66 -1.98
N VAL A 97 13.39 6.30 -2.40
CA VAL A 97 13.59 7.74 -2.16
C VAL A 97 12.55 8.57 -2.91
N GLY A 98 12.22 8.20 -4.15
CA GLY A 98 11.13 8.83 -4.90
C GLY A 98 9.76 8.63 -4.23
N ASP A 99 9.45 7.40 -3.79
CA ASP A 99 8.23 7.09 -3.04
C ASP A 99 8.11 7.96 -1.77
N LEU A 100 9.22 8.14 -1.04
CA LEU A 100 9.28 9.00 0.15
C LEU A 100 9.02 10.47 -0.21
N GLU A 101 9.59 10.97 -1.29
CA GLU A 101 9.35 12.34 -1.76
C GLU A 101 7.87 12.57 -2.12
N GLU A 102 7.25 11.63 -2.82
CA GLU A 102 5.83 11.71 -3.16
C GLU A 102 4.93 11.66 -1.91
N LEU A 103 5.31 10.87 -0.90
CA LEU A 103 4.60 10.82 0.37
C LEU A 103 4.71 12.16 1.12
N VAL A 104 5.92 12.69 1.28
CA VAL A 104 6.17 13.97 2.00
C VAL A 104 5.49 15.16 1.31
N THR A 105 5.43 15.15 -0.01
CA THR A 105 4.77 16.22 -0.80
C THR A 105 3.27 16.01 -0.98
N GLY A 106 2.71 14.92 -0.44
CA GLY A 106 1.30 14.54 -0.58
C GLY A 106 0.90 14.02 -1.97
N ARG A 107 1.81 14.02 -2.95
CA ARG A 107 1.55 13.58 -4.33
C ARG A 107 1.18 12.10 -4.46
N ARG A 108 1.40 11.31 -3.42
CA ARG A 108 1.06 9.88 -3.40
C ARG A 108 -0.40 9.63 -3.02
N TRP A 109 -0.87 10.29 -1.96
CA TRP A 109 -2.18 10.04 -1.35
C TRP A 109 -3.25 11.10 -1.68
N TRP A 110 -2.82 12.26 -2.15
CA TRP A 110 -3.67 13.45 -2.31
C TRP A 110 -3.69 14.00 -3.73
N ARG A 111 -3.34 13.18 -4.73
CA ARG A 111 -3.43 13.61 -6.14
C ARG A 111 -4.87 14.06 -6.42
N PRO A 112 -5.09 15.31 -6.85
CA PRO A 112 -6.39 15.71 -7.32
C PRO A 112 -6.74 14.86 -8.54
N ALA A 113 -8.02 14.45 -8.65
CA ALA A 113 -8.52 13.84 -9.87
C ALA A 113 -8.23 14.80 -11.06
N PRO A 114 -7.83 14.27 -12.22
CA PRO A 114 -7.61 15.09 -13.42
C PRO A 114 -8.88 15.80 -13.88
#